data_AF-A0A7K4IVQ1-F1
#
_entry.id   AF-A0A7K4IVQ1-F1
#
_cell.length_a   1.000
_cell.length_b   1.000
_cell.length_c   1.000
_cell.angle_alpha   90.00
_cell.angle_beta   90.00
_cell.angle_gamma   90.00
#
_symmetry.space_group_name_H-M   'P 1'
#
loop_
_entity.id
_entity.type
_entity.pdbx_description
1 polymer ?
#
loop_
_entity_poly.entity_id
_entity_poly.type
_entity_poly.pdbx_seq_one_letter_code
_entity_poly.pdbx_strand_id
1 'polypeptide(L)'
;FAFQGPSLKQFMDIFSLPEMTLLSSVIDYFINHGIEFDQVHLYKDISDAIRDVHVKGVMYKWIEKDLEQYILHGDEIYAVLNRLVNHKKKLFLITNSPFSFVDKGMKHMVGKNWRDLFDMVIVQADKPNFFTDRRKPFRKLDDKGSLQWDKINQLEKGKIYKEGNLFDFLRLTGWRGSKVLYFGDHLYSDLADLMLRHGWRTGAIVPELETEIRIINTEQYMHSLTWQQALTGLLERMQMYQDAESKQVLLEWMKERQEIRSLTKNLFNPQFGSIFRTFHNPTYFSRRLVRFSDIYMASISCLLNYDVNFTFYPRRTPLQHEAPLWMDQLCTGCMKTPFLEEMVHIR
;
A
#
# COMPACT_ATOMS: atom_id res chain seq x y z
N PHE A 1 -29.12 8.42 17.74
CA PHE A 1 -27.83 8.23 18.42
C PHE A 1 -27.17 6.99 17.84
N ALA A 2 -26.25 7.16 16.89
CA ALA A 2 -25.48 6.03 16.38
C ALA A 2 -24.52 5.61 17.49
N PHE A 3 -24.68 4.41 18.03
CA PHE A 3 -23.68 3.79 18.89
C PHE A 3 -22.36 3.75 18.11
N GLN A 4 -21.40 4.60 18.46
CA GLN A 4 -20.01 4.36 18.14
C GLN A 4 -19.61 3.14 18.99
N GLY A 5 -19.66 1.95 18.38
CA GLY A 5 -19.09 0.76 18.98
C GLY A 5 -17.61 0.97 19.32
N PRO A 6 -17.00 0.07 20.12
CA PRO A 6 -15.58 0.19 20.47
C PRO A 6 -14.72 0.36 19.21
N SER A 7 -13.85 1.36 19.21
CA SER A 7 -13.02 1.68 18.05
C SER A 7 -11.95 0.61 17.86
N LEU A 8 -12.16 -0.30 16.92
CA LEU A 8 -11.12 -1.25 16.52
C LEU A 8 -10.01 -0.51 15.76
N LYS A 9 -8.78 -0.53 16.30
CA LYS A 9 -7.60 -0.01 15.61
C LYS A 9 -7.32 -0.86 14.37
N GLN A 10 -7.12 -0.19 13.24
CA GLN A 10 -6.69 -0.82 11.98
C GLN A 10 -5.22 -0.52 11.76
N PHE A 11 -4.40 -1.58 11.69
CA PHE A 11 -2.98 -1.52 11.35
C PHE A 11 -2.85 -1.66 9.83
N MET A 12 -2.50 -0.58 9.15
CA MET A 12 -2.72 -0.43 7.69
C MET A 12 -1.48 0.01 6.92
N ASP A 13 -0.34 0.14 7.60
CA ASP A 13 0.95 0.52 7.03
C ASP A 13 2.08 -0.30 7.65
N ILE A 14 3.28 -0.16 7.09
CA ILE A 14 4.47 -0.87 7.57
C ILE A 14 4.93 -0.37 8.96
N PHE A 15 4.63 0.89 9.30
CA PHE A 15 4.92 1.48 10.61
C PHE A 15 4.09 0.87 11.73
N SER A 16 3.01 0.17 11.39
CA SER A 16 2.18 -0.57 12.33
C SER A 16 2.82 -1.89 12.79
N LEU A 17 3.77 -2.47 12.03
CA LEU A 17 4.35 -3.78 12.37
C LEU A 17 5.10 -3.80 13.71
N PRO A 18 5.94 -2.80 14.06
CA PRO A 18 6.55 -2.74 15.38
C PRO A 18 5.53 -2.58 16.50
N GLU A 19 4.48 -1.77 16.31
CA GLU A 19 3.41 -1.58 17.30
C GLU A 19 2.65 -2.88 17.54
N MET A 20 2.27 -3.59 16.47
CA MET A 20 1.61 -4.90 16.56
C MET A 20 2.48 -5.93 17.28
N THR A 21 3.77 -6.00 16.94
CA THR A 21 4.70 -6.96 17.54
C THR A 21 4.88 -6.67 19.03
N LEU A 22 5.09 -5.41 19.40
CA LEU A 22 5.25 -5.00 20.78
C LEU A 22 3.98 -5.28 21.60
N LEU A 23 2.80 -4.98 21.04
CA LEU A 23 1.52 -5.29 21.66
C LEU A 23 1.37 -6.79 21.92
N SER A 24 1.67 -7.64 20.92
CA SER A 24 1.62 -9.09 21.10
C SER A 24 2.61 -9.58 22.15
N SER A 25 3.85 -9.09 22.14
CA SER A 25 4.89 -9.50 23.10
C SER A 25 4.56 -9.11 24.54
N VAL A 26 4.04 -7.90 24.76
CA VAL A 26 3.69 -7.44 26.12
C VAL A 26 2.46 -8.18 26.65
N ILE A 27 1.45 -8.41 25.80
CA ILE A 27 0.27 -9.19 26.17
C ILE A 27 0.67 -10.63 26.54
N ASP A 28 1.49 -11.28 25.71
CA ASP A 28 2.00 -12.63 25.98
C ASP A 28 2.77 -12.68 27.31
N TYR A 29 3.65 -11.70 27.55
CA TYR A 29 4.39 -11.58 28.80
C TYR A 29 3.45 -11.44 30.01
N PHE A 30 2.44 -10.57 29.96
CA PHE A 30 1.49 -10.38 31.06
C PHE A 30 0.66 -11.63 31.35
N ILE A 31 0.17 -12.30 30.30
CA ILE A 31 -0.60 -13.55 30.43
C ILE A 31 0.26 -14.65 31.08
N ASN A 32 1.49 -14.84 30.60
CA ASN A 32 2.38 -15.90 31.09
C ASN A 32 2.85 -15.68 32.54
N HIS A 33 2.78 -14.46 33.05
CA HIS A 33 3.18 -14.11 34.42
C HIS A 33 1.99 -13.81 35.35
N GLY A 34 0.74 -14.00 34.89
CA GLY A 34 -0.45 -13.73 35.70
C GLY A 34 -0.60 -12.27 36.11
N ILE A 35 -0.08 -11.34 35.31
CA ILE A 35 -0.19 -9.90 35.55
C ILE A 35 -1.56 -9.45 35.03
N GLU A 36 -2.42 -8.94 35.91
CA GLU A 36 -3.68 -8.32 35.50
C GLU A 36 -3.43 -6.96 34.84
N PHE A 37 -4.13 -6.68 33.74
CA PHE A 37 -4.01 -5.42 33.01
C PHE A 37 -5.33 -4.99 32.38
N ASP A 38 -5.50 -3.67 32.25
CA ASP A 38 -6.56 -3.10 31.43
C ASP A 38 -6.09 -2.98 29.97
N GLN A 39 -6.87 -3.53 29.03
CA GLN A 39 -6.50 -3.61 27.62
C GLN A 39 -6.40 -2.22 26.96
N VAL A 40 -7.24 -1.27 27.38
CA VAL A 40 -7.28 0.08 26.80
C VAL A 40 -6.07 0.88 27.26
N HIS A 41 -5.70 0.80 28.54
CA HIS A 41 -4.49 1.43 29.06
C HIS A 41 -3.23 0.84 28.42
N LEU A 42 -3.13 -0.50 28.36
CA LEU A 42 -1.97 -1.15 27.74
C LEU A 42 -1.80 -0.73 26.28
N TYR A 43 -2.88 -0.77 25.50
CA TYR A 43 -2.84 -0.31 24.11
C TYR A 43 -2.41 1.16 24.03
N LYS A 44 -2.98 2.03 24.86
CA LYS A 44 -2.64 3.46 24.86
C LYS A 44 -1.18 3.71 25.19
N ASP A 45 -0.63 3.05 26.21
CA ASP A 45 0.77 3.23 26.62
C ASP A 45 1.73 2.77 25.52
N ILE A 46 1.42 1.66 24.84
CA ILE A 46 2.19 1.18 23.70
C ILE A 46 2.09 2.15 22.51
N SER A 47 0.89 2.59 22.14
CA SER A 47 0.70 3.56 21.08
C SER A 47 1.40 4.90 21.37
N ASP A 48 1.35 5.37 22.62
CA ASP A 48 2.03 6.59 23.06
C ASP A 48 3.55 6.42 23.01
N ALA A 49 4.08 5.26 23.42
CA ALA A 49 5.51 4.96 23.32
C ALA A 49 6.01 4.94 21.87
N ILE A 50 5.27 4.30 20.96
CA ILE A 50 5.59 4.30 19.52
C ILE A 50 5.51 5.73 18.95
N ARG A 51 4.44 6.47 19.27
CA ARG A 51 4.30 7.87 18.86
C ARG A 51 5.48 8.72 19.32
N ASP A 52 5.92 8.56 20.56
CA ASP A 52 7.03 9.31 21.13
C ASP A 52 8.36 9.10 20.39
N VAL A 53 8.62 7.88 19.88
CA VAL A 53 9.81 7.59 19.07
C VAL A 53 9.85 8.44 17.79
N HIS A 54 8.69 8.64 17.16
CA HIS A 54 8.55 9.49 15.97
C HIS A 54 8.58 10.99 16.32
N VAL A 55 7.82 11.42 17.34
CA VAL A 55 7.66 12.83 17.71
C VAL A 55 8.96 13.41 18.29
N LYS A 56 9.67 12.66 19.14
CA LYS A 56 10.96 13.08 19.69
C LYS A 56 12.11 12.99 18.67
N GLY A 57 11.81 12.47 17.48
CA GLY A 57 12.76 12.32 16.37
C GLY A 57 13.90 11.35 16.64
N VAL A 58 13.71 10.42 17.58
CA VAL A 58 14.72 9.41 17.93
C VAL A 58 14.97 8.52 16.73
N MET A 59 13.91 8.05 16.06
CA MET A 59 14.01 7.24 14.84
C MET A 59 14.84 7.93 13.76
N TYR A 60 14.57 9.20 13.46
CA TYR A 60 15.31 9.95 12.44
C TYR A 60 16.81 10.01 12.76
N LYS A 61 17.17 10.27 14.03
CA LYS A 61 18.57 10.30 14.47
C LYS A 61 19.27 8.95 14.33
N TRP A 62 18.57 7.85 14.53
CA TRP A 62 19.13 6.51 14.36
C TRP A 62 19.37 6.18 12.88
N ILE A 63 18.38 6.45 12.02
CA ILE A 63 18.50 6.24 10.58
C ILE A 63 19.62 7.12 9.99
N GLU A 64 19.72 8.38 10.44
CA GLU A 64 20.75 9.31 9.97
C GLU A 64 22.19 8.92 10.34
N LYS A 65 22.40 7.98 11.27
CA LYS A 65 23.74 7.46 11.60
C LYS A 65 24.24 6.46 10.56
N ASP A 66 23.34 5.75 9.90
CA ASP A 66 23.67 4.73 8.90
C ASP A 66 22.61 4.73 7.79
N LEU A 67 22.69 5.73 6.90
CA LEU A 67 21.71 5.86 5.82
C LEU A 67 21.75 4.69 4.85
N GLU A 68 22.93 4.12 4.59
CA GLU A 68 23.12 3.01 3.65
C GLU A 68 22.40 1.74 4.11
N GLN A 69 22.35 1.49 5.42
CA GLN A 69 21.63 0.35 5.98
C GLN A 69 20.10 0.48 5.83
N TYR A 70 19.54 1.68 6.00
CA TYR A 70 18.09 1.87 6.17
C TYR A 70 17.39 2.50 4.96
N ILE A 71 18.12 3.17 4.07
CA ILE A 71 17.58 3.83 2.88
C ILE A 71 18.24 3.20 1.66
N LEU A 72 17.44 2.51 0.85
CA LEU A 72 17.91 1.93 -0.42
C LEU A 72 18.36 3.04 -1.38
N HIS A 73 19.40 2.76 -2.16
CA HIS A 73 19.85 3.66 -3.22
C HIS A 73 18.73 3.92 -4.24
N GLY A 74 18.67 5.15 -4.74
CA GLY A 74 17.52 5.67 -5.48
C GLY A 74 17.75 5.88 -6.96
N ASP A 75 18.67 5.15 -7.62
CA ASP A 75 18.97 5.36 -9.05
C ASP A 75 17.71 5.27 -9.93
N GLU A 76 16.86 4.26 -9.67
CA GLU A 76 15.59 4.13 -10.38
C GLU A 76 14.59 5.24 -10.02
N ILE A 77 14.58 5.69 -8.76
CA ILE A 77 13.74 6.80 -8.30
C ILE A 77 14.15 8.09 -9.00
N TYR A 78 15.46 8.38 -9.05
CA TYR A 78 16.02 9.50 -9.80
C TYR A 78 15.62 9.41 -11.27
N ALA A 79 15.75 8.23 -11.89
CA ALA A 79 15.36 8.02 -13.28
C ALA A 79 13.88 8.33 -13.53
N VAL A 80 12.97 7.93 -12.64
CA VAL A 80 11.53 8.27 -12.74
C VAL A 80 11.32 9.77 -12.62
N LEU A 81 11.85 10.40 -11.58
CA LEU A 81 11.65 11.84 -11.33
C LEU A 81 12.20 12.67 -12.49
N ASN A 82 13.42 12.35 -12.95
CA ASN A 82 14.06 13.03 -14.07
C ASN A 82 13.28 12.82 -15.38
N ARG A 83 12.79 11.61 -15.65
CA ARG A 83 11.93 11.33 -16.83
C ARG A 83 10.68 12.20 -16.81
N LEU A 84 10.01 12.33 -15.66
CA LEU A 84 8.81 13.15 -15.54
C LEU A 84 9.11 14.65 -15.76
N VAL A 85 10.19 15.16 -15.17
CA VAL A 85 10.63 16.55 -15.36
C VAL A 85 10.98 16.83 -16.83
N ASN A 86 11.71 15.94 -17.48
CA ASN A 86 12.07 16.06 -18.91
C ASN A 86 10.83 16.08 -19.82
N HIS A 87 9.74 15.43 -19.40
CA HIS A 87 8.44 15.48 -20.09
C HIS A 87 7.53 16.61 -19.58
N LYS A 88 8.12 17.65 -18.96
CA LYS A 88 7.43 18.88 -18.51
C LYS A 88 6.33 18.62 -17.47
N LYS A 89 6.37 17.48 -16.76
CA LYS A 89 5.49 17.25 -15.60
C LYS A 89 5.96 18.08 -14.43
N LYS A 90 5.01 18.55 -13.64
CA LYS A 90 5.23 19.30 -12.41
C LYS A 90 5.21 18.35 -11.23
N LEU A 91 6.22 18.41 -10.38
CA LEU A 91 6.38 17.48 -9.26
C LEU A 91 6.23 18.20 -7.92
N PHE A 92 5.62 17.53 -6.96
CA PHE A 92 5.52 18.01 -5.59
C PHE A 92 5.71 16.88 -4.59
N LEU A 93 6.23 17.21 -3.42
CA LEU A 93 6.45 16.29 -2.29
C LEU A 93 5.69 16.80 -1.06
N ILE A 94 4.94 15.93 -0.40
CA ILE A 94 4.21 16.23 0.84
C ILE A 94 4.54 15.15 1.86
N THR A 95 5.21 15.52 2.95
CA THR A 95 5.69 14.59 3.97
C THR A 95 5.45 15.10 5.39
N ASN A 96 5.23 14.18 6.32
CA ASN A 96 5.14 14.49 7.76
C ASN A 96 6.54 14.61 8.40
N SER A 97 7.59 14.17 7.71
CA SER A 97 8.97 14.21 8.21
C SER A 97 9.53 15.63 8.28
N PRO A 98 10.47 15.89 9.20
CA PRO A 98 11.18 17.17 9.27
C PRO A 98 12.13 17.34 8.07
N PHE A 99 12.38 18.60 7.70
CA PHE A 99 13.23 18.94 6.56
C PHE A 99 14.65 18.35 6.65
N SER A 100 15.27 18.37 7.83
CA SER A 100 16.63 17.85 8.02
C SER A 100 16.75 16.38 7.58
N PHE A 101 15.75 15.57 7.90
CA PHE A 101 15.69 14.15 7.55
C PHE A 101 15.44 13.99 6.04
N VAL A 102 14.46 14.72 5.52
CA VAL A 102 14.11 14.69 4.08
C VAL A 102 15.30 15.10 3.22
N ASP A 103 16.00 16.17 3.58
CA ASP A 103 17.14 16.66 2.80
C ASP A 103 18.30 15.67 2.79
N LYS A 104 18.61 15.02 3.93
CA LYS A 104 19.64 13.96 3.99
C LYS A 104 19.24 12.74 3.16
N GLY A 105 18.03 12.23 3.34
CA GLY A 105 17.54 11.06 2.61
C GLY A 105 17.48 11.31 1.09
N MET A 106 16.96 12.46 0.67
CA MET A 106 16.88 12.80 -0.75
C MET A 106 18.27 13.04 -1.37
N LYS A 107 19.21 13.63 -0.62
CA LYS A 107 20.60 13.74 -1.08
C LYS A 107 21.26 12.38 -1.29
N HIS A 108 20.94 11.41 -0.44
CA HIS A 108 21.44 10.04 -0.56
C HIS A 108 20.79 9.29 -1.73
N MET A 109 19.47 9.37 -1.88
CA MET A 109 18.72 8.63 -2.92
C MET A 109 18.82 9.24 -4.31
N VAL A 110 18.76 10.57 -4.41
CA VAL A 110 18.52 11.29 -5.67
C VAL A 110 19.68 12.24 -6.02
N GLY A 111 20.45 12.66 -5.03
CA GLY A 111 21.64 13.50 -5.20
C GLY A 111 21.48 14.93 -4.66
N LYS A 112 22.58 15.69 -4.71
CA LYS A 112 22.71 17.01 -4.04
C LYS A 112 21.66 18.05 -4.48
N ASN A 113 21.25 17.99 -5.74
CA ASN A 113 20.34 18.96 -6.37
C ASN A 113 18.89 18.45 -6.47
N TRP A 114 18.50 17.49 -5.63
CA TRP A 114 17.16 16.88 -5.68
C TRP A 114 16.02 17.89 -5.66
N ARG A 115 16.20 19.05 -5.01
CA ARG A 115 15.19 20.12 -4.92
C ARG A 115 14.80 20.68 -6.29
N ASP A 116 15.70 20.64 -7.27
CA ASP A 116 15.45 21.17 -8.62
C ASP A 116 14.44 20.32 -9.41
N LEU A 117 14.21 19.08 -8.97
CA LEU A 117 13.21 18.18 -9.54
C LEU A 117 11.79 18.55 -9.10
N PHE A 118 11.63 19.23 -7.95
CA PHE A 118 10.33 19.51 -7.36
C PHE A 118 9.94 20.99 -7.50
N ASP A 119 8.74 21.23 -8.03
CA ASP A 119 8.13 22.55 -8.03
C ASP A 119 7.63 22.94 -6.63
N MET A 120 7.38 21.96 -5.76
CA MET A 120 7.01 22.22 -4.37
C MET A 120 7.45 21.10 -3.43
N VAL A 121 7.99 21.46 -2.27
CA VAL A 121 8.26 20.53 -1.17
C VAL A 121 7.60 21.03 0.10
N ILE A 122 6.75 20.19 0.69
CA ILE A 122 6.03 20.45 1.94
C ILE A 122 6.47 19.43 2.98
N VAL A 123 7.08 19.91 4.05
CA VAL A 123 7.53 19.10 5.20
C VAL A 123 6.63 19.33 6.41
N GLN A 124 6.61 18.37 7.33
CA GLN A 124 5.74 18.40 8.52
C GLN A 124 4.29 18.79 8.17
N ALA A 125 3.76 18.21 7.10
CA ALA A 125 2.47 18.57 6.53
C ALA A 125 1.28 18.30 7.48
N ASP A 126 1.45 17.40 8.45
CA ASP A 126 0.40 16.96 9.37
C ASP A 126 -0.74 16.20 8.64
N LYS A 127 -0.39 15.31 7.71
CA LYS A 127 -1.34 14.37 7.09
C LYS A 127 -1.95 13.46 8.17
N PRO A 128 -3.28 13.18 8.15
CA PRO A 128 -4.26 13.56 7.12
C PRO A 128 -4.86 14.97 7.25
N ASN A 129 -4.59 15.71 8.33
CA ASN A 129 -5.17 17.03 8.54
C ASN A 129 -4.82 18.00 7.41
N PHE A 130 -3.64 17.85 6.77
CA PHE A 130 -3.30 18.60 5.55
C PHE A 130 -4.41 18.59 4.49
N PHE A 131 -5.09 17.44 4.29
CA PHE A 131 -6.09 17.25 3.24
C PHE A 131 -7.51 17.65 3.66
N THR A 132 -7.76 17.75 4.97
CA THR A 132 -9.12 17.92 5.52
C THR A 132 -9.31 19.23 6.27
N ASP A 133 -8.25 19.77 6.87
CA ASP A 133 -8.25 20.97 7.71
C ASP A 133 -7.71 22.18 6.94
N ARG A 134 -8.25 23.37 7.23
CA ARG A 134 -7.85 24.66 6.65
C ARG A 134 -7.03 25.54 7.60
N ARG A 135 -6.86 25.12 8.85
CA ARG A 135 -6.36 26.01 9.92
C ARG A 135 -4.87 26.35 9.82
N LYS A 136 -4.05 25.48 9.22
CA LYS A 136 -2.59 25.65 9.17
C LYS A 136 -2.17 26.30 7.84
N PRO A 137 -1.66 27.54 7.84
CA PRO A 137 -1.10 28.17 6.64
C PRO A 137 0.32 27.63 6.34
N PHE A 138 0.80 27.81 5.11
CA PHE A 138 2.18 27.50 4.76
C PHE A 138 3.16 28.45 5.45
N ARG A 139 4.32 27.91 5.85
CA ARG A 139 5.49 28.72 6.30
C ARG A 139 6.71 28.36 5.45
N LYS A 140 7.43 29.36 4.94
CA LYS A 140 8.65 29.14 4.15
C LYS A 140 9.83 28.82 5.07
N LEU A 141 10.68 27.87 4.67
CA LEU A 141 11.96 27.61 5.31
C LEU A 141 13.08 28.28 4.51
N ASP A 142 14.08 28.80 5.21
CA ASP A 142 15.36 29.18 4.58
C ASP A 142 16.24 27.95 4.29
N ASP A 143 17.40 28.17 3.67
CA ASP A 143 18.34 27.11 3.34
C ASP A 143 18.95 26.41 4.57
N LYS A 144 18.86 27.05 5.75
CA LYS A 144 19.30 26.50 7.04
C LYS A 144 18.17 25.77 7.78
N GLY A 145 16.96 25.76 7.23
CA GLY A 145 15.77 25.14 7.83
C GLY A 145 15.04 26.02 8.86
N SER A 146 15.34 27.31 8.94
CA SER A 146 14.67 28.26 9.84
C SER A 146 13.37 28.80 9.23
N LEU A 147 12.37 28.99 10.08
CA LEU A 147 11.06 29.50 9.69
C LEU A 147 11.09 30.99 9.35
N GLN A 148 10.54 31.33 8.19
CA GLN A 148 10.30 32.71 7.77
C GLN A 148 8.88 33.15 8.17
N TRP A 149 8.72 34.46 8.38
CA TRP A 149 7.46 35.07 8.80
C TRP A 149 6.60 35.57 7.64
N ASP A 150 7.15 35.58 6.42
CA ASP A 150 6.47 36.10 5.24
C ASP A 150 5.18 35.35 4.94
N LYS A 151 4.14 36.10 4.57
CA LYS A 151 2.90 35.53 4.06
C LYS A 151 3.16 34.90 2.69
N ILE A 152 2.76 33.65 2.54
CA ILE A 152 2.93 32.91 1.29
C ILE A 152 1.80 33.25 0.32
N ASN A 153 2.09 34.14 -0.63
CA ASN A 153 1.16 34.52 -1.70
C ASN A 153 1.40 33.73 -3.01
N GLN A 154 2.59 33.15 -3.17
CA GLN A 154 2.97 32.31 -4.30
C GLN A 154 3.96 31.24 -3.86
N LEU A 155 3.99 30.15 -4.61
CA LEU A 155 4.90 29.03 -4.38
C LEU A 155 6.04 29.08 -5.38
N GLU A 156 7.27 28.98 -4.88
CA GLU A 156 8.50 29.08 -5.65
C GLU A 156 9.15 27.71 -5.80
N LYS A 157 9.56 27.38 -7.03
CA LYS A 157 10.28 26.13 -7.32
C LYS A 157 11.56 26.02 -6.49
N GLY A 158 11.84 24.81 -5.98
CA GLY A 158 13.02 24.52 -5.16
C GLY A 158 12.98 25.07 -3.73
N LYS A 159 11.95 25.84 -3.36
CA LYS A 159 11.74 26.30 -1.98
C LYS A 159 10.99 25.25 -1.17
N ILE A 160 11.28 25.25 0.13
CA ILE A 160 10.71 24.32 1.09
C ILE A 160 9.69 25.04 1.95
N TYR A 161 8.53 24.41 2.12
CA TYR A 161 7.43 24.89 2.93
C TYR A 161 7.17 23.91 4.06
N LYS A 162 6.76 24.44 5.20
CA LYS A 162 6.32 23.68 6.37
C LYS A 162 4.81 23.84 6.53
N GLU A 163 4.14 22.78 7.00
CA GLU A 163 2.69 22.75 7.27
C GLU A 163 1.88 23.11 6.00
N GLY A 164 0.88 23.97 6.12
CA GLY A 164 -0.07 24.27 5.07
C GLY A 164 -1.29 23.36 5.06
N ASN A 165 -2.08 23.53 4.00
CA ASN A 165 -3.29 22.77 3.76
C ASN A 165 -3.59 22.66 2.27
N LEU A 166 -4.36 21.65 1.90
CA LEU A 166 -4.73 21.36 0.53
C LEU A 166 -5.51 22.52 -0.11
N PHE A 167 -6.36 23.23 0.62
CA PHE A 167 -7.17 24.31 0.04
C PHE A 167 -6.31 25.48 -0.43
N ASP A 168 -5.34 25.89 0.37
CA ASP A 168 -4.34 26.89 -0.01
C ASP A 168 -3.43 26.34 -1.12
N PHE A 169 -3.03 25.07 -1.08
CA PHE A 169 -2.26 24.42 -2.15
C PHE A 169 -2.98 24.55 -3.50
N LEU A 170 -4.26 24.17 -3.56
CA LEU A 170 -5.08 24.24 -4.77
C LEU A 170 -5.32 25.68 -5.23
N ARG A 171 -5.37 26.65 -4.31
CA ARG A 171 -5.49 28.08 -4.64
C ARG A 171 -4.20 28.63 -5.23
N LEU A 172 -3.05 28.30 -4.63
CA LEU A 172 -1.74 28.82 -5.00
C LEU A 172 -1.19 28.18 -6.28
N THR A 173 -1.45 26.89 -6.50
CA THR A 173 -0.95 26.15 -7.67
C THR A 173 -1.91 26.15 -8.84
N GLY A 174 -3.22 26.24 -8.58
CA GLY A 174 -4.26 26.01 -9.58
C GLY A 174 -4.38 24.55 -10.05
N TRP A 175 -3.63 23.61 -9.45
CA TRP A 175 -3.65 22.20 -9.84
C TRP A 175 -4.86 21.51 -9.24
N ARG A 176 -5.84 21.10 -10.06
CA ARG A 176 -7.13 20.59 -9.58
C ARG A 176 -7.61 19.35 -10.32
N GLY A 177 -8.42 18.55 -9.63
CA GLY A 177 -9.13 17.40 -10.18
C GLY A 177 -8.21 16.33 -10.77
N SER A 178 -8.66 15.72 -11.86
CA SER A 178 -8.02 14.57 -12.51
C SER A 178 -6.67 14.87 -13.17
N LYS A 179 -6.22 16.13 -13.16
CA LYS A 179 -4.90 16.54 -13.68
C LYS A 179 -3.77 16.30 -12.67
N VAL A 180 -4.10 15.93 -11.43
CA VAL A 180 -3.13 15.63 -10.38
C VAL A 180 -3.13 14.14 -10.11
N LEU A 181 -1.95 13.53 -10.09
CA LEU A 181 -1.71 12.16 -9.66
C LEU A 181 -0.84 12.19 -8.42
N TYR A 182 -1.35 11.66 -7.31
CA TYR A 182 -0.65 11.60 -6.03
C TYR A 182 -0.34 10.16 -5.65
N PHE A 183 0.93 9.90 -5.31
CA PHE A 183 1.38 8.60 -4.82
C PHE A 183 1.56 8.64 -3.30
N GLY A 184 1.11 7.60 -2.63
CA GLY A 184 1.28 7.41 -1.19
C GLY A 184 1.30 5.94 -0.81
N ASP A 185 1.92 5.62 0.31
CA ASP A 185 2.01 4.28 0.88
C ASP A 185 0.89 4.02 1.90
N HIS A 186 0.41 5.07 2.58
CA HIS A 186 -0.64 4.92 3.58
C HIS A 186 -2.05 5.21 3.02
N LEU A 187 -2.85 4.17 2.79
CA LEU A 187 -4.18 4.28 2.17
C LEU A 187 -5.12 5.34 2.78
N TYR A 188 -5.19 5.45 4.11
CA TYR A 188 -6.07 6.43 4.77
C TYR A 188 -5.49 7.83 4.88
N SER A 189 -4.28 7.97 5.43
CA SER A 189 -3.73 9.30 5.69
C SER A 189 -3.38 10.03 4.40
N ASP A 190 -3.09 9.30 3.33
CA ASP A 190 -2.62 9.85 2.07
C ASP A 190 -3.68 9.86 0.96
N LEU A 191 -4.43 8.76 0.77
CA LEU A 191 -5.20 8.58 -0.48
C LEU A 191 -6.71 8.77 -0.33
N ALA A 192 -7.29 8.35 0.80
CA ALA A 192 -8.75 8.24 0.96
C ALA A 192 -9.50 9.56 0.72
N ASP A 193 -9.07 10.66 1.35
CA ASP A 193 -9.75 11.96 1.17
C ASP A 193 -9.47 12.59 -0.19
N LEU A 194 -8.30 12.37 -0.78
CA LEU A 194 -7.95 12.89 -2.09
C LEU A 194 -8.86 12.32 -3.19
N MET A 195 -9.06 11.01 -3.17
CA MET A 195 -9.91 10.33 -4.15
C MET A 195 -11.40 10.62 -3.90
N LEU A 196 -11.86 10.59 -2.64
CA LEU A 196 -13.28 10.72 -2.33
C LEU A 196 -13.80 12.15 -2.38
N ARG A 197 -12.97 13.17 -2.09
CA ARG A 197 -13.43 14.54 -1.89
C ARG A 197 -12.84 15.56 -2.88
N HIS A 198 -11.65 15.29 -3.41
CA HIS A 198 -10.90 16.29 -4.18
C HIS A 198 -10.68 15.91 -5.65
N GLY A 199 -11.05 14.68 -6.04
CA GLY A 199 -11.03 14.21 -7.43
C GLY A 199 -9.65 14.09 -8.04
N TRP A 200 -8.60 14.00 -7.21
CA TRP A 200 -7.25 13.68 -7.66
C TRP A 200 -7.19 12.20 -8.07
N ARG A 201 -6.34 11.89 -9.05
CA ARG A 201 -5.97 10.50 -9.33
C ARG A 201 -4.98 10.04 -8.26
N THR A 202 -5.05 8.79 -7.84
CA THR A 202 -4.24 8.27 -6.74
C THR A 202 -3.52 6.99 -7.12
N GLY A 203 -2.25 6.90 -6.75
CA GLY A 203 -1.42 5.72 -6.87
C GLY A 203 -1.00 5.19 -5.49
N ALA A 204 -1.17 3.91 -5.22
CA ALA A 204 -0.69 3.30 -3.98
C ALA A 204 0.67 2.62 -4.18
N ILE A 205 1.61 2.85 -3.27
CA ILE A 205 2.87 2.13 -3.20
C ILE A 205 2.75 1.06 -2.11
N VAL A 206 2.83 -0.22 -2.49
CA VAL A 206 2.64 -1.37 -1.61
C VAL A 206 3.83 -2.32 -1.77
N PRO A 207 4.95 -2.12 -1.04
CA PRO A 207 6.17 -2.92 -1.19
C PRO A 207 5.95 -4.43 -1.04
N GLU A 208 5.02 -4.84 -0.17
CA GLU A 208 4.66 -6.25 0.07
C GLU A 208 4.14 -6.96 -1.18
N LEU A 209 3.70 -6.20 -2.19
CA LEU A 209 3.26 -6.72 -3.48
C LEU A 209 4.37 -7.51 -4.19
N GLU A 210 5.65 -7.14 -4.04
CA GLU A 210 6.74 -7.85 -4.70
C GLU A 210 6.83 -9.31 -4.23
N THR A 211 6.82 -9.53 -2.92
CA THR A 211 6.85 -10.86 -2.31
C THR A 211 5.61 -11.66 -2.69
N GLU A 212 4.43 -11.03 -2.69
CA GLU A 212 3.16 -11.67 -3.10
C GLU A 212 3.19 -12.14 -4.55
N ILE A 213 3.64 -11.28 -5.48
CA ILE A 213 3.82 -11.64 -6.90
C ILE A 213 4.82 -12.78 -7.04
N ARG A 214 5.93 -12.76 -6.29
CA ARG A 214 6.93 -13.83 -6.32
C ARG A 214 6.34 -15.17 -5.93
N ILE A 215 5.57 -15.22 -4.83
CA ILE A 215 4.92 -16.45 -4.34
C ILE A 215 3.87 -16.95 -5.33
N ILE A 216 3.00 -16.07 -5.84
CA ILE A 216 1.91 -16.44 -6.75
C ILE A 216 2.43 -17.03 -8.08
N ASN A 217 3.62 -16.61 -8.52
CA ASN A 217 4.24 -17.13 -9.74
C ASN A 217 5.10 -18.40 -9.52
N THR A 218 5.10 -18.97 -8.30
CA THR A 218 5.76 -20.27 -8.07
C THR A 218 4.94 -21.42 -8.65
N GLU A 219 5.62 -22.45 -9.16
CA GLU A 219 4.98 -23.67 -9.67
C GLU A 219 4.09 -24.32 -8.60
N GLN A 220 4.57 -24.39 -7.35
CA GLN A 220 3.82 -24.94 -6.24
C GLN A 220 2.50 -24.21 -6.00
N TYR A 221 2.50 -22.87 -6.00
CA TYR A 221 1.28 -22.09 -5.84
C TYR A 221 0.31 -22.30 -7.01
N MET A 222 0.81 -22.22 -8.25
CA MET A 222 -0.01 -22.38 -9.46
C MET A 222 -0.64 -23.77 -9.53
N HIS A 223 0.12 -24.83 -9.26
CA HIS A 223 -0.39 -26.20 -9.24
C HIS A 223 -1.42 -26.40 -8.13
N SER A 224 -1.13 -25.93 -6.92
CA SER A 224 -2.05 -26.04 -5.77
C SER A 224 -3.37 -25.34 -6.06
N LEU A 225 -3.34 -24.12 -6.60
CA LEU A 225 -4.54 -23.35 -6.92
C LEU A 225 -5.35 -24.02 -8.05
N THR A 226 -4.69 -24.46 -9.12
CA THR A 226 -5.33 -25.15 -10.25
C THR A 226 -6.01 -26.44 -9.78
N TRP A 227 -5.30 -27.24 -8.99
CA TRP A 227 -5.87 -28.49 -8.45
C TRP A 227 -7.03 -28.22 -7.49
N GLN A 228 -6.92 -27.19 -6.64
CA GLN A 228 -8.01 -26.77 -5.76
C GLN A 228 -9.27 -26.37 -6.53
N GLN A 229 -9.12 -25.71 -7.69
CA GLN A 229 -10.24 -25.35 -8.57
C GLN A 229 -10.85 -26.59 -9.22
N ALA A 230 -10.02 -27.51 -9.74
CA ALA A 230 -10.48 -28.77 -10.32
C ALA A 230 -11.26 -29.61 -9.30
N LEU A 231 -10.72 -29.79 -8.09
CA LEU A 231 -11.41 -30.46 -6.98
C LEU A 231 -12.73 -29.79 -6.63
N THR A 232 -12.79 -28.46 -6.61
CA THR A 232 -14.04 -27.73 -6.34
C THR A 232 -15.10 -28.03 -7.41
N GLY A 233 -14.73 -28.01 -8.70
CA GLY A 233 -15.65 -28.35 -9.79
C GLY A 233 -16.05 -29.84 -9.82
N LEU A 234 -15.20 -30.75 -9.35
CA LEU A 234 -15.57 -32.16 -9.17
C LEU A 234 -16.56 -32.32 -8.02
N LEU A 235 -16.28 -31.72 -6.86
CA LEU A 235 -17.17 -31.73 -5.69
C LEU A 235 -18.55 -31.14 -6.03
N GLU A 236 -18.63 -30.06 -6.79
CA GLU A 236 -19.90 -29.45 -7.20
C GLU A 236 -20.75 -30.39 -8.08
N ARG A 237 -20.12 -31.14 -9.00
CA ARG A 237 -20.81 -32.09 -9.87
C ARG A 237 -21.19 -33.40 -9.17
N MET A 238 -20.33 -33.89 -8.29
CA MET A 238 -20.45 -35.23 -7.70
C MET A 238 -21.33 -35.25 -6.44
N GLN A 239 -21.77 -34.11 -5.92
CA GLN A 239 -22.70 -34.02 -4.78
C GLN A 239 -24.07 -34.65 -5.01
N MET A 240 -24.44 -34.92 -6.27
CA MET A 240 -25.74 -35.53 -6.61
C MET A 240 -25.78 -37.04 -6.35
N TYR A 241 -24.63 -37.70 -6.24
CA TYR A 241 -24.53 -39.14 -6.04
C TYR A 241 -24.64 -39.49 -4.54
N GLN A 242 -25.43 -40.51 -4.22
CA GLN A 242 -25.82 -40.85 -2.83
C GLN A 242 -25.39 -42.24 -2.38
N ASP A 243 -24.78 -43.04 -3.26
CA ASP A 243 -24.21 -44.34 -2.92
C ASP A 243 -23.02 -44.21 -1.97
N ALA A 244 -22.73 -45.30 -1.25
CA ALA A 244 -21.74 -45.31 -0.19
C ALA A 244 -20.31 -45.05 -0.72
N GLU A 245 -19.99 -45.58 -1.90
CA GLU A 245 -18.67 -45.41 -2.53
C GLU A 245 -18.45 -43.95 -2.94
N SER A 246 -19.42 -43.33 -3.63
CA SER A 246 -19.34 -41.92 -4.00
C SER A 246 -19.22 -41.00 -2.80
N LYS A 247 -19.96 -41.28 -1.71
CA LYS A 247 -19.85 -40.53 -0.44
C LYS A 247 -18.46 -40.63 0.17
N GLN A 248 -17.83 -41.79 0.12
CA GLN A 248 -16.47 -41.98 0.62
C GLN A 248 -15.46 -41.13 -0.19
N VAL A 249 -15.54 -41.17 -1.53
CA VAL A 249 -14.69 -40.37 -2.41
C VAL A 249 -14.89 -38.86 -2.19
N LEU A 250 -16.13 -38.41 -2.02
CA LEU A 250 -16.43 -37.01 -1.71
C LEU A 250 -15.78 -36.55 -0.41
N LEU A 251 -15.79 -37.38 0.64
CA LEU A 251 -15.14 -37.06 1.91
C LEU A 251 -13.61 -36.94 1.76
N GLU A 252 -13.00 -37.83 0.97
CA GLU A 252 -11.57 -37.80 0.67
C GLU A 252 -11.18 -36.53 -0.08
N TRP A 253 -11.91 -36.16 -1.13
CA TRP A 253 -11.68 -34.90 -1.86
C TRP A 253 -11.96 -33.66 -1.01
N MET A 254 -12.92 -33.70 -0.11
CA MET A 254 -13.14 -32.60 0.84
C MET A 254 -11.95 -32.41 1.76
N LYS A 255 -11.36 -33.51 2.26
CA LYS A 255 -10.16 -33.48 3.10
C LYS A 255 -8.94 -32.97 2.31
N GLU A 256 -8.70 -33.53 1.13
CA GLU A 256 -7.60 -33.11 0.25
C GLU A 256 -7.71 -31.61 -0.09
N ARG A 257 -8.92 -31.14 -0.42
CA ARG A 257 -9.17 -29.72 -0.67
C ARG A 257 -8.86 -28.85 0.55
N GLN A 258 -9.13 -29.32 1.78
CA GLN A 258 -8.77 -28.58 2.99
C GLN A 258 -7.25 -28.52 3.21
N GLU A 259 -6.54 -29.62 2.93
CA GLU A 259 -5.08 -29.68 3.02
C GLU A 259 -4.42 -28.72 2.03
N ILE A 260 -4.87 -28.72 0.77
CA ILE A 260 -4.37 -27.79 -0.27
C ILE A 260 -4.66 -26.33 0.11
N ARG A 261 -5.83 -26.06 0.69
CA ARG A 261 -6.18 -24.73 1.20
C ARG A 261 -5.22 -24.25 2.30
N SER A 262 -4.85 -25.14 3.21
CA SER A 262 -3.89 -24.85 4.28
C SER A 262 -2.49 -24.63 3.70
N LEU A 263 -2.03 -25.52 2.82
CA LEU A 263 -0.75 -25.40 2.11
C LEU A 263 -0.64 -24.06 1.40
N THR A 264 -1.63 -23.71 0.57
CA THR A 264 -1.64 -22.48 -0.22
C THR A 264 -1.63 -21.23 0.65
N LYS A 265 -2.32 -21.24 1.79
CA LYS A 265 -2.28 -20.13 2.77
C LYS A 265 -0.87 -19.98 3.35
N ASN A 266 -0.23 -21.10 3.69
CA ASN A 266 1.07 -21.14 4.37
C ASN A 266 2.27 -20.87 3.42
N LEU A 267 2.04 -20.78 2.11
CA LEU A 267 3.04 -20.28 1.16
C LEU A 267 3.32 -18.78 1.36
N PHE A 268 2.40 -18.05 1.98
CA PHE A 268 2.60 -16.67 2.43
C PHE A 268 3.07 -16.65 3.89
N ASN A 269 2.80 -15.56 4.61
CA ASN A 269 3.05 -15.52 6.05
C ASN A 269 2.26 -16.64 6.76
N PRO A 270 2.89 -17.55 7.53
CA PRO A 270 2.18 -18.67 8.15
C PRO A 270 1.06 -18.25 9.13
N GLN A 271 1.30 -17.16 9.86
CA GLN A 271 0.36 -16.63 10.85
C GLN A 271 -0.81 -15.93 10.15
N PHE A 272 -0.52 -14.95 9.28
CA PHE A 272 -1.51 -14.01 8.73
C PHE A 272 -1.97 -14.33 7.30
N GLY A 273 -1.22 -15.15 6.55
CA GLY A 273 -1.46 -15.43 5.14
C GLY A 273 -1.09 -14.25 4.23
N SER A 274 -1.77 -14.17 3.08
CA SER A 274 -1.61 -13.08 2.11
C SER A 274 -2.24 -11.78 2.61
N ILE A 275 -1.58 -10.64 2.33
CA ILE A 275 -2.11 -9.31 2.63
C ILE A 275 -3.32 -8.97 1.75
N PHE A 276 -3.43 -9.57 0.56
CA PHE A 276 -4.47 -9.26 -0.43
C PHE A 276 -5.67 -10.20 -0.36
N ARG A 277 -5.49 -11.45 0.08
CA ARG A 277 -6.55 -12.46 0.00
C ARG A 277 -6.53 -13.44 1.17
N THR A 278 -7.72 -13.69 1.71
CA THR A 278 -7.97 -14.80 2.66
C THR A 278 -8.85 -15.83 1.97
N PHE A 279 -8.26 -16.95 1.57
CA PHE A 279 -8.89 -17.99 0.75
C PHE A 279 -9.52 -17.40 -0.53
N HIS A 280 -10.85 -17.31 -0.60
CA HIS A 280 -11.57 -16.80 -1.76
C HIS A 280 -11.83 -15.29 -1.68
N ASN A 281 -11.73 -14.68 -0.50
CA ASN A 281 -12.16 -13.30 -0.27
C ASN A 281 -10.98 -12.33 -0.32
N PRO A 282 -11.11 -11.20 -1.04
CA PRO A 282 -10.22 -10.07 -0.86
C PRO A 282 -10.25 -9.60 0.60
N THR A 283 -9.07 -9.36 1.16
CA THR A 283 -8.91 -8.83 2.52
C THR A 283 -9.51 -7.43 2.63
N TYR A 284 -9.68 -6.96 3.86
CA TYR A 284 -10.07 -5.58 4.12
C TYR A 284 -9.08 -4.58 3.48
N PHE A 285 -7.77 -4.88 3.55
CA PHE A 285 -6.73 -4.11 2.87
C PHE A 285 -6.96 -4.04 1.35
N SER A 286 -7.14 -5.18 0.69
CA SER A 286 -7.37 -5.23 -0.77
C SER A 286 -8.61 -4.43 -1.20
N ARG A 287 -9.72 -4.56 -0.47
CA ARG A 287 -10.95 -3.80 -0.78
C ARG A 287 -10.74 -2.29 -0.65
N ARG A 288 -9.93 -1.84 0.31
CA ARG A 288 -9.63 -0.42 0.52
C ARG A 288 -8.63 0.10 -0.51
N LEU A 289 -7.62 -0.69 -0.84
CA LEU A 289 -6.65 -0.40 -1.89
C LEU A 289 -7.38 -0.11 -3.22
N VAL A 290 -8.24 -1.02 -3.66
CA VAL A 290 -9.03 -0.86 -4.90
C VAL A 290 -9.99 0.33 -4.84
N ARG A 291 -10.48 0.69 -3.65
CA ARG A 291 -11.39 1.83 -3.47
C ARG A 291 -10.67 3.18 -3.48
N PHE A 292 -9.41 3.23 -3.05
CA PHE A 292 -8.68 4.48 -2.78
C PHE A 292 -7.50 4.74 -3.72
N SER A 293 -7.22 3.81 -4.63
CA SER A 293 -6.17 3.95 -5.62
C SER A 293 -6.70 3.59 -7.01
N ASP A 294 -6.33 4.41 -7.99
CA ASP A 294 -6.54 4.11 -9.42
C ASP A 294 -5.57 3.06 -9.93
N ILE A 295 -4.33 3.15 -9.44
CA ILE A 295 -3.23 2.22 -9.75
C ILE A 295 -2.48 1.90 -8.45
N TYR A 296 -1.88 0.72 -8.38
CA TYR A 296 -0.98 0.38 -7.28
C TYR A 296 0.21 -0.42 -7.81
N MET A 297 1.34 -0.29 -7.13
CA MET A 297 2.61 -0.90 -7.53
C MET A 297 3.52 -1.12 -6.33
N ALA A 298 4.53 -1.99 -6.45
CA ALA A 298 5.49 -2.24 -5.38
C ALA A 298 6.43 -1.05 -5.14
N SER A 299 6.81 -0.35 -6.22
CA SER A 299 7.70 0.80 -6.19
C SER A 299 7.32 1.79 -7.29
N ILE A 300 7.60 3.07 -7.08
CA ILE A 300 7.45 4.11 -8.11
C ILE A 300 8.31 3.80 -9.35
N SER A 301 9.40 3.04 -9.20
CA SER A 301 10.27 2.62 -10.31
C SER A 301 9.56 1.74 -11.33
N CYS A 302 8.45 1.11 -10.97
CA CYS A 302 7.62 0.37 -11.92
C CYS A 302 7.12 1.25 -13.09
N LEU A 303 7.03 2.58 -12.91
CA LEU A 303 6.70 3.52 -13.99
C LEU A 303 7.75 3.57 -15.10
N LEU A 304 8.98 3.12 -14.85
CA LEU A 304 10.02 3.06 -15.88
C LEU A 304 9.69 2.09 -17.01
N ASN A 305 8.84 1.10 -16.73
CA ASN A 305 8.37 0.10 -17.70
C ASN A 305 7.30 0.61 -18.67
N TYR A 306 6.85 1.86 -18.51
CA TYR A 306 5.79 2.45 -19.31
C TYR A 306 6.26 3.74 -19.98
N ASP A 307 5.69 4.03 -21.16
CA ASP A 307 5.81 5.34 -21.78
C ASP A 307 5.05 6.41 -20.96
N VAL A 308 5.49 7.66 -21.03
CA VAL A 308 4.85 8.77 -20.28
C VAL A 308 3.43 9.06 -20.76
N ASN A 309 3.08 8.67 -21.99
CA ASN A 309 1.74 8.80 -22.56
C ASN A 309 0.92 7.50 -22.46
N PHE A 310 1.41 6.50 -21.72
CA PHE A 310 0.71 5.23 -21.55
C PHE A 310 -0.66 5.44 -20.88
N THR A 311 -1.70 4.79 -21.43
CA THR A 311 -3.06 4.85 -20.89
C THR A 311 -3.41 3.52 -20.23
N PHE A 312 -3.65 3.57 -18.92
CA PHE A 312 -4.11 2.40 -18.16
C PHE A 312 -5.62 2.24 -18.28
N TYR A 313 -6.07 1.08 -18.78
CA TYR A 313 -7.47 0.72 -18.89
C TYR A 313 -7.85 -0.26 -17.77
N PRO A 314 -8.77 0.11 -16.85
CA PRO A 314 -9.22 -0.81 -15.82
C PRO A 314 -10.05 -1.95 -16.45
N ARG A 315 -9.84 -3.16 -15.95
CA ARG A 315 -10.62 -4.33 -16.36
C ARG A 315 -11.99 -4.31 -15.68
N ARG A 316 -13.01 -4.78 -16.41
CA ARG A 316 -14.37 -4.92 -15.88
C ARG A 316 -14.44 -6.16 -15.00
N THR A 317 -14.67 -5.99 -13.71
CA THR A 317 -14.95 -7.11 -12.80
C THR A 317 -16.37 -7.61 -13.04
N PRO A 318 -16.58 -8.86 -13.48
CA PRO A 318 -17.92 -9.39 -13.69
C PRO A 318 -18.69 -9.52 -12.37
N LEU A 319 -19.99 -9.24 -12.40
CA LEU A 319 -20.89 -9.51 -11.28
C LEU A 319 -21.25 -11.01 -11.23
N GLN A 320 -21.66 -11.51 -10.06
CA GLN A 320 -21.96 -12.93 -9.88
C GLN A 320 -23.09 -13.47 -10.78
N HIS A 321 -23.99 -12.60 -11.25
CA HIS A 321 -25.08 -12.97 -12.17
C HIS A 321 -24.73 -12.72 -13.64
N GLU A 322 -23.53 -12.24 -13.94
CA GLU A 322 -23.07 -12.04 -15.31
C GLU A 322 -22.40 -13.32 -15.81
N ALA A 323 -22.64 -13.65 -17.08
CA ALA A 323 -21.97 -14.76 -17.72
C ALA A 323 -20.44 -14.52 -17.68
N PRO A 324 -19.63 -15.53 -17.30
CA PRO A 324 -18.18 -15.39 -17.34
C PRO A 324 -17.73 -15.28 -18.81
N LEU A 325 -17.46 -14.05 -19.25
CA LEU A 325 -16.82 -13.81 -20.54
C LEU A 325 -15.32 -14.17 -20.39
N TRP A 326 -14.96 -15.42 -20.73
CA TRP A 326 -13.58 -15.92 -20.71
C TRP A 326 -12.59 -15.08 -21.55
N MET A 327 -13.07 -14.20 -22.44
CA MET A 327 -12.22 -13.41 -23.34
C MET A 327 -11.39 -12.32 -22.65
N ASP A 328 -11.82 -11.77 -21.51
CA ASP A 328 -11.10 -10.64 -20.89
C ASP A 328 -9.78 -11.07 -20.20
N GLN A 329 -9.61 -12.37 -19.92
CA GLN A 329 -8.36 -12.94 -19.38
C GLN A 329 -7.32 -13.22 -20.47
N LEU A 330 -7.74 -13.50 -21.71
CA LEU A 330 -6.84 -13.83 -22.82
C LEU A 330 -6.09 -12.62 -23.37
N CYS A 331 -6.65 -11.41 -23.25
CA CYS A 331 -6.08 -10.24 -23.92
C CYS A 331 -4.89 -9.59 -23.18
N THR A 332 -4.64 -9.85 -21.89
CA THR A 332 -3.50 -9.25 -21.17
C THR A 332 -2.97 -10.05 -19.98
N GLY A 333 -3.23 -11.36 -19.90
CA GLY A 333 -2.45 -12.20 -19.00
C GLY A 333 -1.01 -12.25 -19.50
N CYS A 334 -0.04 -12.04 -18.61
CA CYS A 334 1.36 -12.44 -18.75
C CYS A 334 1.49 -13.58 -19.79
N MET A 335 2.32 -13.44 -20.83
CA MET A 335 2.71 -14.55 -21.73
C MET A 335 3.53 -15.60 -20.94
N LYS A 336 2.89 -16.21 -19.94
CA LYS A 336 3.34 -17.26 -19.05
C LYS A 336 2.11 -17.99 -18.51
N THR A 337 1.28 -18.53 -19.39
CA THR A 337 0.64 -19.81 -19.13
C THR A 337 1.55 -20.86 -19.75
N PRO A 338 2.47 -21.52 -19.00
CA PRO A 338 3.42 -22.45 -19.62
C PRO A 338 2.80 -23.74 -20.16
N PHE A 339 1.48 -23.93 -20.04
CA PHE A 339 0.85 -25.24 -20.27
C PHE A 339 -0.39 -25.19 -21.17
N LEU A 340 -0.53 -24.15 -21.99
CA LEU A 340 -1.61 -24.14 -23.00
C LEU A 340 -1.33 -25.11 -24.15
N GLU A 341 -0.07 -25.49 -24.40
CA GLU A 341 0.28 -26.52 -25.38
C GLU A 341 -0.05 -27.95 -24.89
N GLU A 342 0.04 -28.23 -23.59
CA GLU A 342 -0.23 -29.59 -23.06
C GLU A 342 -1.73 -29.90 -22.90
N MET A 343 -2.60 -28.89 -22.80
CA MET A 343 -4.05 -29.11 -22.70
C MET A 343 -4.75 -29.37 -24.05
N VAL A 344 -4.02 -29.29 -25.17
CA VAL A 344 -4.55 -29.61 -26.52
C VAL A 344 -4.70 -31.13 -26.74
N HIS A 345 -4.09 -31.96 -25.89
CA HIS A 345 -4.12 -33.41 -26.03
C HIS A 345 -5.14 -34.15 -25.17
N ILE A 346 -6.05 -33.44 -24.49
CA ILE A 346 -7.23 -34.07 -23.87
C ILE A 346 -8.44 -33.78 -24.77
N ARG A 347 -8.63 -34.64 -25.77
CA ARG A 347 -9.87 -34.79 -26.54
C ARG A 347 -10.25 -36.25 -26.58
#